data_AF-A0A081BS58-F1
#
_entry.id   AF-A0A081BS58-F1
#
_cell.length_a   1.000
_cell.length_b   1.000
_cell.length_c   1.000
_cell.angle_alpha   90.00
_cell.angle_beta   90.00
_cell.angle_gamma   90.00
#
_symmetry.space_group_name_H-M   'P 1'
#
loop_
_entity.id
_entity.type
_entity.pdbx_description
1 polymer ?
#
loop_
_entity_poly.entity_id
_entity_poly.type
_entity_poly.pdbx_seq_one_letter_code
_entity_poly.pdbx_strand_id
1 'polypeptide(L)'
;MKNDDIIDSVLSVLALDGSLNKWEIQFFNELCQRLNISQETQHKAIQRIKQGKGRIHLPEQDSDKKRLLYFLIQAVVADGKVSEQERHVLQTVVEKLGISFSYVEEILEQRMKEVKTERYTIRQESTIVCPKCSFEQTSSYRCKRCGVIFEKYKQAQGPTDEDLLMDILSSSNRLKKKE
;
A
#
# COMPACT_ATOMS: atom_id res chain seq x y z
N MET A 1 9.32 18.91 10.12
CA MET A 1 9.63 17.47 9.91
C MET A 1 10.15 17.31 8.50
N LYS A 2 11.22 16.53 8.26
CA LYS A 2 11.75 16.34 6.90
C LYS A 2 10.90 15.32 6.14
N ASN A 3 10.89 15.39 4.82
CA ASN A 3 10.16 14.41 4.00
C ASN A 3 10.67 12.97 4.22
N ASP A 4 11.97 12.81 4.49
CA ASP A 4 12.59 11.53 4.83
C ASP A 4 12.01 10.90 6.10
N ASP A 5 11.71 11.72 7.12
CA ASP A 5 11.09 11.25 8.36
C ASP A 5 9.65 10.75 8.11
N ILE A 6 8.94 11.38 7.17
CA ILE A 6 7.56 11.01 6.81
C ILE A 6 7.54 9.66 6.12
N ILE A 7 8.39 9.46 5.10
CA ILE A 7 8.44 8.18 4.38
C ILE A 7 8.88 7.03 5.28
N ASP A 8 9.80 7.27 6.22
CA ASP A 8 10.23 6.25 7.17
C ASP A 8 9.09 5.84 8.10
N SER A 9 8.34 6.82 8.59
CA SER A 9 7.19 6.58 9.46
C SER A 9 6.09 5.83 8.73
N VAL A 10 5.77 6.24 7.50
CA VAL A 10 4.75 5.59 6.66
C VAL A 10 5.16 4.17 6.31
N LEU A 11 6.39 3.96 5.84
CA LEU A 11 6.88 2.64 5.47
C LEU A 11 6.98 1.71 6.68
N SER A 12 7.29 2.25 7.87
CA SER A 12 7.28 1.49 9.12
C SER A 12 5.89 0.96 9.47
N VAL A 13 4.83 1.73 9.15
CA VAL A 13 3.45 1.29 9.37
C VAL A 13 3.01 0.28 8.32
N LEU A 14 3.31 0.54 7.04
CA LEU A 14 2.95 -0.38 5.96
C LEU A 14 3.60 -1.76 6.11
N ALA A 15 4.85 -1.82 6.57
CA ALA A 15 5.59 -3.07 6.69
C ALA A 15 5.35 -3.84 8.01
N LEU A 16 4.35 -3.47 8.82
CA LEU A 16 4.11 -4.08 10.14
C LEU A 16 3.77 -5.57 10.07
N ASP A 17 3.00 -5.97 9.05
CA ASP A 17 2.60 -7.36 8.85
C ASP A 17 3.74 -8.22 8.24
N GLY A 18 4.89 -7.60 7.95
CA GLY A 18 6.07 -8.22 7.36
C GLY A 18 6.02 -8.38 5.84
N SER A 19 5.01 -7.83 5.17
CA SER A 19 4.88 -7.81 3.72
C SER A 19 4.40 -6.44 3.23
N LEU A 20 4.50 -6.20 1.92
CA LEU A 20 3.81 -5.08 1.29
C LEU A 20 3.08 -5.63 0.09
N ASN A 21 1.78 -5.35 -0.01
CA ASN A 21 1.00 -5.73 -1.17
C ASN A 21 1.17 -4.70 -2.30
N LYS A 22 0.68 -5.05 -3.51
CA LYS A 22 0.82 -4.20 -4.70
C LYS A 22 0.29 -2.77 -4.50
N TRP A 23 -0.81 -2.60 -3.78
CA TRP A 23 -1.43 -1.30 -3.56
C TRP A 23 -0.63 -0.42 -2.59
N GLU A 24 -0.06 -1.02 -1.55
CA GLU A 24 0.81 -0.33 -0.60
C GLU A 24 2.12 0.11 -1.24
N ILE A 25 2.71 -0.76 -2.08
CA ILE A 25 3.90 -0.43 -2.87
C ILE A 25 3.59 0.74 -3.82
N GLN A 26 2.46 0.66 -4.53
CA GLN A 26 2.05 1.74 -5.43
C GLN A 26 1.85 3.06 -4.67
N PHE A 27 1.10 3.04 -3.57
CA PHE A 27 0.90 4.21 -2.73
C PHE A 27 2.23 4.79 -2.23
N PHE A 28 3.15 3.95 -1.76
CA PHE A 28 4.45 4.38 -1.27
C PHE A 28 5.29 5.05 -2.38
N ASN A 29 5.29 4.48 -3.58
CA ASN A 29 5.98 5.08 -4.73
C ASN A 29 5.39 6.45 -5.09
N GLU A 30 4.06 6.56 -5.16
CA GLU A 30 3.37 7.83 -5.42
C GLU A 30 3.66 8.87 -4.34
N LEU A 31 3.70 8.45 -3.07
CA LEU A 31 4.08 9.31 -1.95
C LEU A 31 5.51 9.82 -2.08
N CYS A 32 6.48 8.95 -2.40
CA CYS A 32 7.86 9.34 -2.64
C CYS A 32 7.97 10.37 -3.77
N GLN A 33 7.26 10.16 -4.89
CA GLN A 33 7.22 11.12 -5.99
C GLN A 33 6.64 12.47 -5.56
N ARG A 34 5.50 12.48 -4.86
CA ARG A 34 4.87 13.72 -4.35
C ARG A 34 5.75 14.51 -3.40
N LEU A 35 6.60 13.83 -2.65
CA LEU A 35 7.52 14.42 -1.70
C LEU A 35 8.90 14.74 -2.29
N ASN A 36 9.09 14.54 -3.60
CA ASN A 36 10.37 14.69 -4.31
C ASN A 36 11.50 13.89 -3.64
N ILE A 37 11.20 12.67 -3.21
CA ILE A 37 12.16 11.75 -2.62
C ILE A 37 12.93 11.03 -3.74
N SER A 38 14.26 11.02 -3.65
CA SER A 38 15.10 10.30 -4.59
C SER A 38 14.97 8.78 -4.41
N GLN A 39 15.21 8.03 -5.48
CA GLN A 39 15.23 6.56 -5.41
C GLN A 39 16.30 6.03 -4.42
N GLU A 40 17.42 6.74 -4.26
CA GLU A 40 18.46 6.37 -3.30
C GLU A 40 17.92 6.44 -1.86
N THR A 41 17.23 7.53 -1.52
CA THR A 41 16.61 7.69 -0.20
C THR A 41 15.50 6.66 0.03
N GLN A 42 14.68 6.40 -0.99
CA GLN A 42 13.67 5.35 -0.94
C GLN A 42 14.27 3.97 -0.66
N HIS A 43 15.35 3.61 -1.38
CA HIS A 43 16.03 2.33 -1.17
C HIS A 43 16.63 2.22 0.24
N LYS A 44 17.22 3.31 0.75
CA LYS A 44 17.74 3.36 2.14
C LYS A 44 16.64 3.17 3.18
N ALA A 45 15.46 3.76 2.97
CA ALA A 45 14.30 3.56 3.84
C ALA A 45 13.88 2.08 3.87
N ILE A 46 13.71 1.46 2.70
CA ILE A 46 13.35 0.04 2.56
C ILE A 46 14.39 -0.86 3.25
N GLN A 47 15.69 -0.60 3.04
CA GLN A 47 16.76 -1.39 3.67
C GLN A 47 16.74 -1.30 5.20
N ARG A 48 16.43 -0.12 5.77
CA ARG A 48 16.31 0.04 7.23
C ARG A 48 15.16 -0.78 7.79
N ILE A 49 14.01 -0.80 7.11
CA ILE A 49 12.85 -1.62 7.50
C ILE A 49 13.20 -3.10 7.46
N LYS A 50 13.87 -3.57 6.39
CA LYS A 50 14.33 -4.97 6.28
C LYS A 50 15.26 -5.38 7.42
N GLN A 51 16.07 -4.45 7.92
CA GLN A 51 16.96 -4.68 9.06
C GLN A 51 16.25 -4.59 10.42
N GLY A 52 14.92 -4.43 10.46
CA GLY A 52 14.16 -4.22 11.70
C GLY A 52 14.45 -2.88 12.37
N LYS A 53 15.01 -1.91 11.65
CA LYS A 53 15.37 -0.57 12.15
C LYS A 53 14.32 0.49 11.81
N GLY A 54 13.08 0.06 11.55
CA GLY A 54 11.94 0.96 11.33
C GLY A 54 11.68 1.83 12.55
N ARG A 55 11.39 3.11 12.31
CA ARG A 55 11.10 4.09 13.36
C ARG A 55 10.01 5.02 12.87
N ILE A 56 9.06 5.30 13.76
CA ILE A 56 8.07 6.35 13.56
C ILE A 56 8.58 7.62 14.21
N HIS A 57 8.76 8.65 13.38
CA HIS A 57 9.22 9.96 13.81
C HIS A 57 8.01 10.82 14.15
N LEU A 58 7.88 11.20 15.43
CA LEU A 58 6.75 12.02 15.90
C LEU A 58 7.12 13.50 15.87
N PRO A 59 6.40 14.35 15.11
CA PRO A 59 6.68 15.77 15.06
C PRO A 59 6.11 16.53 16.27
N GLU A 60 6.78 17.61 16.64
CA GLU A 60 6.33 18.52 17.71
C GLU A 60 5.33 19.57 17.20
N GLN A 61 5.53 20.07 15.97
CA GLN A 61 4.68 21.12 15.39
C GLN A 61 3.34 20.57 14.90
N ASP A 62 2.24 21.24 15.26
CA ASP A 62 0.88 20.76 14.94
C ASP A 62 0.60 20.63 13.44
N SER A 63 1.18 21.49 12.60
CA SER A 63 1.10 21.37 11.14
C SER A 63 1.70 20.06 10.64
N ASP A 64 2.87 19.69 11.17
CA ASP A 64 3.55 18.44 10.84
C ASP A 64 2.82 17.23 11.42
N LYS A 65 2.22 17.32 12.62
CA LYS A 65 1.40 16.25 13.20
C LYS A 65 0.23 15.90 12.28
N LYS A 66 -0.51 16.93 11.82
CA LYS A 66 -1.62 16.77 10.86
C LYS A 66 -1.13 16.16 9.54
N ARG A 67 0.02 16.61 9.05
CA ARG A 67 0.62 16.11 7.81
C ARG A 67 1.03 14.64 7.91
N LEU A 68 1.71 14.24 8.99
CA LEU A 68 2.06 12.84 9.23
C LEU A 68 0.81 11.98 9.36
N LEU A 69 -0.14 12.40 10.20
CA LEU A 69 -1.39 11.67 10.42
C LEU A 69 -2.16 11.46 9.11
N TYR A 70 -2.25 12.50 8.27
CA TYR A 70 -2.85 12.38 6.95
C TYR A 70 -2.20 11.26 6.13
N PHE A 71 -0.87 11.22 6.02
CA PHE A 71 -0.21 10.18 5.24
C PHE A 71 -0.34 8.79 5.85
N LEU A 72 -0.34 8.66 7.18
CA LEU A 72 -0.54 7.37 7.85
C LEU A 72 -1.94 6.81 7.58
N ILE A 73 -2.97 7.66 7.64
CA ILE A 73 -4.34 7.26 7.29
C ILE A 73 -4.41 6.81 5.83
N GLN A 74 -3.80 7.57 4.90
CA GLN A 74 -3.79 7.19 3.48
C GLN A 74 -3.08 5.85 3.26
N ALA A 75 -1.98 5.62 3.96
CA ALA A 75 -1.19 4.39 3.88
C ALA A 75 -2.02 3.18 4.32
N VAL A 76 -2.60 3.27 5.52
CA VAL A 76 -3.38 2.20 6.13
C VAL A 76 -4.65 1.88 5.33
N VAL A 77 -5.20 2.85 4.60
CA VAL A 77 -6.42 2.64 3.80
C VAL A 77 -6.08 2.29 2.33
N ALA A 78 -4.81 2.30 1.95
CA ALA A 78 -4.37 2.18 0.55
C ALA A 78 -4.87 0.90 -0.10
N ASP A 79 -4.91 -0.21 0.65
CA ASP A 79 -5.37 -1.52 0.18
C ASP A 79 -6.91 -1.73 0.30
N GLY A 80 -7.63 -0.73 0.85
CA GLY A 80 -9.07 -0.75 1.09
C GLY A 80 -9.53 -1.59 2.28
N LYS A 81 -8.60 -2.11 3.08
CA LYS A 81 -8.81 -2.81 4.35
C LYS A 81 -7.97 -2.13 5.42
N VAL A 82 -8.25 -2.42 6.67
CA VAL A 82 -7.44 -1.98 7.80
C VAL A 82 -7.40 -3.15 8.77
N SER A 83 -6.22 -3.71 9.00
CA SER A 83 -6.04 -4.78 9.97
C SER A 83 -6.08 -4.25 11.40
N GLU A 84 -6.30 -5.13 12.37
CA GLU A 84 -6.24 -4.75 13.80
C GLU A 84 -4.84 -4.24 14.20
N GLN A 85 -3.77 -4.78 13.59
CA GLN A 85 -2.39 -4.38 13.88
C GLN A 85 -2.11 -2.95 13.40
N GLU A 86 -2.50 -2.62 12.16
CA GLU A 86 -2.37 -1.26 11.63
C GLU A 86 -3.20 -0.27 12.43
N ARG A 87 -4.43 -0.66 12.78
CA ARG A 87 -5.32 0.14 13.63
C ARG A 87 -4.68 0.44 14.99
N HIS A 88 -4.09 -0.56 15.63
CA HIS A 88 -3.44 -0.41 16.92
C HIS A 88 -2.20 0.48 16.85
N VAL A 89 -1.38 0.36 15.80
CA VAL A 89 -0.23 1.25 15.61
C VAL A 89 -0.68 2.67 15.34
N LEU A 90 -1.70 2.87 14.49
CA LEU A 90 -2.25 4.19 14.22
C LEU A 90 -2.80 4.83 15.51
N GLN A 91 -3.53 4.07 16.32
CA GLN A 91 -4.01 4.51 17.63
C GLN A 91 -2.84 4.97 18.52
N THR A 92 -1.80 4.14 18.64
CA THR A 92 -0.61 4.47 19.44
C THR A 92 0.07 5.75 18.96
N VAL A 93 0.17 5.96 17.64
CA VAL A 93 0.76 7.17 17.06
C VAL A 93 -0.11 8.39 17.37
N VAL A 94 -1.43 8.27 17.16
CA VAL A 94 -2.41 9.34 17.37
C VAL A 94 -2.45 9.80 18.83
N GLU A 95 -2.44 8.86 19.77
CA GLU A 95 -2.36 9.14 21.20
C GLU A 95 -1.07 9.88 21.55
N LYS A 96 0.08 9.45 21.00
CA LYS A 96 1.37 10.14 21.21
C LYS A 96 1.43 11.53 20.58
N LEU A 97 0.63 11.79 19.54
CA LEU A 97 0.48 13.12 18.95
C LEU A 97 -0.48 14.02 19.75
N GLY A 98 -1.15 13.48 20.79
CA GLY A 98 -2.12 14.19 21.59
C GLY A 98 -3.47 14.40 20.87
N ILE A 99 -3.80 13.52 19.93
CA ILE A 99 -5.02 13.58 19.13
C ILE A 99 -5.98 12.48 19.61
N SER A 100 -7.30 12.76 19.60
CA SER A 100 -8.31 11.76 19.94
C SER A 100 -8.43 10.73 18.82
N PHE A 101 -8.39 9.44 19.17
CA PHE A 101 -8.52 8.36 18.19
C PHE A 101 -9.90 8.30 17.54
N SER A 102 -10.97 8.70 18.25
CA SER A 102 -12.33 8.77 17.70
C SER A 102 -12.42 9.65 16.44
N TYR A 103 -11.75 10.81 16.44
CA TYR A 103 -11.67 11.69 15.28
C TYR A 103 -10.97 11.02 14.08
N VAL A 104 -9.95 10.21 14.34
CA VAL A 104 -9.21 9.49 13.30
C VAL A 104 -10.04 8.32 12.75
N GLU A 105 -10.83 7.67 13.60
CA GLU A 105 -11.73 6.59 13.20
C GLU A 105 -12.80 7.08 12.21
N GLU A 106 -13.40 8.25 12.45
CA GLU A 106 -14.34 8.87 11.50
C GLU A 106 -13.69 9.11 10.13
N ILE A 107 -12.44 9.59 10.10
CA ILE A 107 -11.70 9.82 8.86
C ILE A 107 -11.38 8.50 8.16
N LEU A 108 -10.97 7.47 8.90
CA LEU A 108 -10.70 6.14 8.35
C LEU A 108 -11.94 5.58 7.67
N GLU A 109 -13.10 5.61 8.34
CA GLU A 109 -14.35 5.11 7.79
C GLU A 109 -14.74 5.83 6.50
N GLN A 110 -14.60 7.15 6.48
CA GLN A 110 -14.88 7.97 5.30
C GLN A 110 -13.94 7.61 4.14
N ARG A 111 -12.63 7.54 4.39
CA ARG A 111 -11.64 7.18 3.34
C ARG A 111 -11.83 5.75 2.84
N MET A 112 -12.19 4.81 3.70
CA MET A 112 -12.47 3.43 3.28
C MET A 112 -13.67 3.34 2.32
N LYS A 113 -14.70 4.17 2.50
CA LYS A 113 -15.85 4.25 1.57
C LYS A 113 -15.42 4.79 0.20
N GLU A 114 -14.57 5.80 0.19
CA GLU A 114 -14.04 6.42 -1.03
C GLU A 114 -13.18 5.43 -1.83
N VAL A 115 -12.21 4.78 -1.19
CA VAL A 115 -11.33 3.80 -1.85
C VAL A 115 -12.10 2.61 -2.43
N LYS A 116 -13.13 2.12 -1.73
CA LYS A 116 -14.02 1.07 -2.27
C LYS A 116 -14.75 1.51 -3.53
N THR A 117 -15.19 2.77 -3.56
CA THR A 117 -15.91 3.35 -4.69
C THR A 117 -14.97 3.54 -5.89
N GLU A 118 -13.81 4.16 -5.70
CA GLU A 118 -12.82 4.37 -6.75
C GLU A 118 -12.35 3.05 -7.40
N ARG A 119 -12.10 2.02 -6.58
CA ARG A 119 -11.71 0.69 -7.08
C ARG A 119 -12.82 -0.01 -7.86
N TYR A 120 -14.07 0.24 -7.50
CA TYR A 120 -15.21 -0.27 -8.27
C TYR A 120 -15.26 0.38 -9.66
N THR A 121 -15.04 1.69 -9.75
CA THR A 121 -15.05 2.44 -11.02
C THR A 121 -13.88 2.04 -11.93
N ILE A 122 -12.66 1.95 -11.40
CA ILE A 122 -11.46 1.55 -12.18
C ILE A 122 -11.62 0.13 -12.74
N ARG A 123 -12.27 -0.78 -12.00
CA ARG A 123 -12.60 -2.12 -12.50
C ARG A 123 -13.63 -2.10 -13.62
N GLN A 124 -14.43 -1.06 -13.81
CA GLN A 124 -15.41 -1.01 -14.89
C GLN A 124 -14.84 -0.39 -16.18
N GLU A 125 -13.83 0.46 -16.08
CA GLU A 125 -13.30 1.24 -17.20
C GLU A 125 -12.04 0.65 -17.87
N SER A 126 -11.40 -0.36 -17.29
CA SER A 126 -10.25 -1.00 -17.93
C SER A 126 -10.67 -1.79 -19.17
N THR A 127 -10.21 -1.34 -20.34
CA THR A 127 -10.31 -2.08 -21.59
C THR A 127 -9.36 -3.27 -21.53
N ILE A 128 -9.86 -4.47 -21.77
CA ILE A 128 -9.07 -5.71 -21.80
C ILE A 128 -9.11 -6.30 -23.20
N VAL A 129 -7.96 -6.77 -23.66
CA VAL A 129 -7.81 -7.46 -24.95
C VAL A 129 -7.85 -8.97 -24.71
N CYS A 130 -8.78 -9.66 -25.35
CA CYS A 130 -8.90 -11.11 -25.18
C CYS A 130 -7.68 -11.85 -25.75
N PRO A 131 -6.95 -12.67 -24.97
CA PRO A 131 -5.73 -13.34 -25.43
C PRO A 131 -5.99 -14.40 -26.50
N LYS A 132 -7.24 -14.91 -26.60
CA LYS A 132 -7.62 -15.92 -27.60
C LYS A 132 -8.01 -15.34 -28.97
N CYS A 133 -8.62 -14.16 -29.02
CA CYS A 133 -9.22 -13.63 -30.25
C CYS A 133 -9.00 -12.13 -30.47
N SER A 134 -8.15 -11.52 -29.65
CA SER A 134 -7.78 -10.09 -29.67
C SER A 134 -8.95 -9.12 -29.58
N PHE A 135 -10.13 -9.57 -29.14
CA PHE A 135 -11.29 -8.71 -28.99
C PHE A 135 -11.12 -7.77 -27.79
N GLU A 136 -11.19 -6.47 -28.05
CA GLU A 136 -11.18 -5.43 -27.03
C GLU A 136 -12.57 -5.28 -26.40
N GLN A 137 -12.61 -5.21 -25.08
CA GLN A 137 -13.87 -5.03 -24.36
C GLN A 137 -13.63 -4.35 -23.02
N THR A 138 -14.66 -3.67 -22.51
CA THR A 138 -14.68 -3.26 -21.10
C THR A 138 -14.62 -4.48 -20.20
N SER A 139 -13.86 -4.34 -19.11
CA SER A 139 -13.65 -5.31 -18.04
C SER A 139 -14.82 -6.29 -17.86
N SER A 140 -14.54 -7.57 -18.08
CA SER A 140 -15.44 -8.70 -17.93
C SER A 140 -14.60 -9.92 -17.58
N TYR A 141 -15.11 -10.83 -16.76
CA TYR A 141 -14.41 -12.08 -16.42
C TYR A 141 -14.26 -13.05 -17.61
N ARG A 142 -15.06 -12.83 -18.68
CA ARG A 142 -15.04 -13.62 -19.91
C ARG A 142 -15.02 -12.74 -21.16
N CYS A 143 -14.44 -13.25 -22.26
CA CYS A 143 -14.55 -12.61 -23.57
C CYS A 143 -15.99 -12.66 -24.10
N LYS A 144 -16.57 -11.50 -24.43
CA LYS A 144 -17.89 -11.36 -25.04
C LYS A 144 -17.94 -11.97 -26.45
N ARG A 145 -16.80 -12.10 -27.14
CA ARG A 145 -16.70 -12.67 -28.48
C ARG A 145 -16.51 -14.19 -28.49
N CYS A 146 -15.54 -14.72 -27.74
CA CYS A 146 -15.16 -16.14 -27.83
C CYS A 146 -15.41 -16.94 -26.54
N GLY A 147 -16.01 -16.34 -25.51
CA GLY A 147 -16.39 -17.00 -24.27
C GLY A 147 -15.24 -17.42 -23.34
N VAL A 148 -13.99 -17.11 -23.69
CA VAL A 148 -12.82 -17.52 -22.89
C VAL A 148 -12.82 -16.83 -21.53
N ILE A 149 -12.47 -17.55 -20.48
CA ILE A 149 -12.34 -17.02 -19.11
C ILE A 149 -10.89 -16.58 -18.90
N PHE A 150 -10.66 -15.29 -18.61
CA PHE A 150 -9.30 -14.74 -18.57
C PHE A 150 -8.44 -15.27 -17.43
N GLU A 151 -9.06 -15.62 -16.31
CA GLU A 151 -8.35 -16.15 -15.13
C GLU A 151 -7.61 -17.46 -15.45
N LYS A 152 -8.17 -18.30 -16.32
CA LYS A 152 -7.54 -19.54 -16.80
C LYS A 152 -6.35 -19.30 -17.75
N TYR A 153 -6.22 -18.10 -18.31
CA TYR A 153 -5.14 -17.74 -19.23
C TYR A 153 -3.95 -17.09 -18.53
N LYS A 154 -4.18 -16.32 -17.45
CA LYS A 154 -3.10 -15.66 -16.69
C LYS A 154 -2.14 -16.64 -16.03
N GLN A 155 -2.62 -17.82 -15.64
CA GLN A 155 -1.78 -18.87 -15.03
C GLN A 155 -0.70 -19.45 -15.98
N ALA A 156 -0.74 -19.11 -17.27
CA ALA A 156 0.21 -19.60 -18.27
C ALA A 156 1.30 -18.58 -18.68
N GLN A 157 1.23 -17.34 -18.20
CA GLN A 157 2.24 -16.30 -18.47
C GLN A 157 3.14 -16.16 -17.24
N GLY A 158 4.46 -16.24 -17.45
CA GLY A 158 5.46 -16.22 -16.38
C GLY A 158 5.45 -14.94 -15.52
N PRO A 159 6.29 -14.89 -14.46
CA PRO A 159 6.26 -13.81 -13.47
C PRO A 159 6.60 -12.45 -14.10
N THR A 160 5.89 -11.43 -13.64
CA THR A 160 6.06 -10.02 -13.99
C THR A 160 7.12 -9.34 -13.11
N ASP A 161 7.57 -8.13 -13.47
CA ASP A 161 8.48 -7.33 -12.63
C ASP A 161 7.88 -6.99 -11.24
N GLU A 162 6.55 -6.95 -11.13
CA GLU A 162 5.83 -6.83 -9.86
C GLU A 162 5.94 -8.11 -9.02
N ASP A 163 5.99 -9.29 -9.67
CA ASP A 163 6.21 -10.57 -9.01
C ASP A 163 7.65 -10.68 -8.48
N LEU A 164 8.63 -10.12 -9.20
CA LEU A 164 10.01 -9.99 -8.71
C LEU A 164 10.12 -9.11 -7.45
N LEU A 165 9.37 -8.00 -7.39
CA LEU A 165 9.29 -7.14 -6.21
C LEU A 165 8.62 -7.85 -5.02
N MET A 166 7.55 -8.62 -5.28
CA MET A 166 6.88 -9.45 -4.27
C MET A 166 7.76 -10.61 -3.78
N ASP A 167 8.57 -11.22 -4.65
CA ASP A 167 9.54 -12.26 -4.30
C ASP A 167 10.69 -11.72 -3.43
N ILE A 168 11.16 -10.49 -3.71
CA ILE A 168 12.18 -9.80 -2.90
C ILE A 168 11.68 -9.50 -1.48
N LEU A 169 10.37 -9.30 -1.29
CA LEU A 169 9.77 -9.02 0.00
C LEU A 169 9.38 -10.31 0.76
N SER A 170 8.85 -11.31 0.06
CA SER A 170 8.37 -12.57 0.65
C SER A 170 9.48 -13.58 1.00
N SER A 171 10.64 -13.53 0.33
CA SER A 171 11.77 -14.44 0.60
C SER A 171 12.43 -14.27 1.98
N SER A 172 12.09 -13.22 2.73
CA SER A 172 12.76 -12.86 4.00
C SER A 172 12.16 -13.54 5.25
N ASN A 173 11.02 -14.23 5.15
CA ASN A 173 10.31 -14.80 6.31
C ASN A 173 10.61 -16.29 6.63
N ARG A 174 11.53 -16.96 5.90
CA ARG A 174 11.89 -18.36 6.19
C ARG A 174 13.01 -18.56 7.23
N LEU A 175 13.61 -17.50 7.76
CA LEU A 175 14.78 -17.61 8.65
C LEU A 175 14.51 -17.44 10.15
N LYS A 176 13.25 -17.31 10.60
CA LYS A 176 12.93 -17.14 12.04
C LYS A 176 12.12 -18.26 12.68
N LYS A 177 12.24 -19.50 12.17
CA LYS A 177 11.59 -20.69 12.76
C LYS A 177 12.59 -21.79 13.11
N LYS A 178 13.65 -21.42 13.82
CA LYS A 178 14.50 -22.32 14.60
C LYS A 178 15.09 -21.51 15.76
N GLU A 179 14.40 -21.55 16.89
CA GLU A 179 14.95 -21.50 18.25
C GLU A 179 13.83 -21.90 19.23
#